data_AF-A0A4Q9HQW2-F1
#
_entry.id   AF-A0A4Q9HQW2-F1
#
_cell.length_a   1.000
_cell.length_b   1.000
_cell.length_c   1.000
_cell.angle_alpha   90.00
_cell.angle_beta   90.00
_cell.angle_gamma   90.00
#
_symmetry.space_group_name_H-M   'P 1'
#
loop_
_entity.id
_entity.type
_entity.pdbx_description
1 polymer ?
#
loop_
_entity_poly.entity_id
_entity_poly.type
_entity_poly.pdbx_seq_one_letter_code
_entity_poly.pdbx_strand_id
1 'polypeptide(L)'
;MLKRMFVAPDPGRLRLRAACRGVAGIGSAVIVSGLAGHSLVAAIAGGLAALLALFTVTDATVRGQAVTTALLPVVGLPVLVLATVLHDIPPARDAAFLAVVCAGVYARRWGARGHALGVFAFMTFFMAQFLHAVPARLPELSAAIALSLIVSSAVRFGAWCYERRMPPPAVPAPQAGRGLARTTTRQAMQATVACAVALGVGHALSADRWYWAVGTVWWIFVNTASRGETLVRGFRRVLGTVAGIAAGLLTAVPLHSAPAPTAVLVAVCVFGIFYTAAVSYTWMVFFVTVMAGLLYGLLGALHPGLLALRLEQTAVGALAAALAVAVVLPVTTHAATDGWIQRAVHCVRDCTATSARRLAGDAGADPSSHVAELELLLARVRLSLAPLLHPLNPLRHRTARARQVLACLDDCAAQVRGLAEVAADPAASHDTRLTAACQRVEAVVGTLFAPGAEPGAAPSASLNEGPHHHPGAERALAHLHGLESALTALAQPVRSSPRAPFAAS
;
A
#
# COMPACT_ATOMS: atom_id res chain seq x y z
N MET A 1 -24.65 -9.38 -1.03
CA MET A 1 -23.32 -8.75 -1.27
C MET A 1 -22.61 -8.28 0.01
N LEU A 2 -23.27 -7.78 1.06
CA LEU A 2 -22.61 -7.47 2.35
C LEU A 2 -21.89 -8.68 2.99
N LYS A 3 -22.46 -9.89 2.86
CA LYS A 3 -21.88 -11.13 3.40
C LYS A 3 -20.45 -11.38 2.92
N ARG A 4 -20.08 -11.15 1.65
CA ARG A 4 -18.71 -11.43 1.16
C ARG A 4 -17.68 -10.38 1.56
N MET A 5 -18.09 -9.16 1.93
CA MET A 5 -17.15 -8.10 2.31
C MET A 5 -16.77 -8.16 3.80
N PHE A 6 -17.64 -8.73 4.65
CA PHE A 6 -17.34 -9.06 6.04
C PHE A 6 -16.80 -10.48 6.24
N VAL A 7 -17.09 -11.39 5.31
CA VAL A 7 -16.62 -12.79 5.31
C VAL A 7 -15.52 -12.95 4.26
N ALA A 8 -14.51 -12.07 4.31
CA ALA A 8 -13.22 -12.42 3.75
C ALA A 8 -12.58 -13.41 4.73
N PRO A 9 -12.30 -14.66 4.33
CA PRO A 9 -11.68 -15.64 5.23
C PRO A 9 -10.38 -15.04 5.80
N ASP A 10 -10.18 -15.21 7.11
CA ASP A 10 -8.97 -14.77 7.84
C ASP A 10 -8.14 -16.01 8.21
N PRO A 11 -7.50 -16.68 7.23
CA PRO A 11 -6.67 -17.86 7.49
C PRO A 11 -5.55 -17.47 8.46
N GLY A 12 -5.39 -18.25 9.53
CA GLY A 12 -4.41 -17.95 10.59
C GLY A 12 -4.83 -16.85 11.58
N ARG A 13 -6.06 -16.31 11.48
CA ARG A 13 -6.63 -15.29 12.38
C ARG A 13 -5.74 -14.04 12.52
N LEU A 14 -5.03 -13.66 11.46
CA LEU A 14 -4.03 -12.59 11.52
C LEU A 14 -4.68 -11.23 11.76
N ARG A 15 -5.84 -10.97 11.14
CA ARG A 15 -6.59 -9.72 11.35
C ARG A 15 -7.14 -9.64 12.76
N LEU A 16 -7.67 -10.75 13.27
CA LEU A 16 -8.14 -10.83 14.66
C LEU A 16 -7.00 -10.58 15.66
N ARG A 17 -5.85 -11.23 15.48
CA ARG A 17 -4.66 -11.03 16.33
C ARG A 17 -4.17 -9.58 16.29
N ALA A 18 -4.10 -8.98 15.09
CA ALA A 18 -3.70 -7.59 14.93
C ALA A 18 -4.68 -6.63 15.63
N ALA A 19 -5.99 -6.87 15.52
CA ALA A 19 -7.02 -6.04 16.14
C ALA A 19 -7.04 -6.18 17.67
N CYS A 20 -6.99 -7.40 18.22
CA CYS A 20 -6.91 -7.63 19.65
C CYS A 20 -5.65 -7.00 20.26
N ARG A 21 -4.50 -7.16 19.60
CA ARG A 21 -3.25 -6.53 20.04
C ARG A 21 -3.29 -5.01 19.94
N GLY A 22 -3.95 -4.46 18.90
CA GLY A 22 -4.21 -3.03 18.77
C GLY A 22 -4.97 -2.48 19.98
N VAL A 23 -6.09 -3.11 20.33
CA VAL A 23 -6.90 -2.72 21.51
C VAL A 23 -6.10 -2.84 22.79
N ALA A 24 -5.40 -3.97 23.01
CA ALA A 24 -4.58 -4.16 24.21
C ALA A 24 -3.45 -3.12 24.31
N GLY A 25 -2.70 -2.90 23.22
CA GLY A 25 -1.57 -1.96 23.20
C GLY A 25 -1.98 -0.50 23.41
N ILE A 26 -3.06 -0.07 22.75
CA ILE A 26 -3.56 1.31 22.86
C ILE A 26 -4.28 1.50 24.20
N GLY A 27 -5.09 0.54 24.62
CA GLY A 27 -5.80 0.56 25.90
C GLY A 27 -4.82 0.64 27.08
N SER A 28 -3.80 -0.22 27.11
CA SER A 28 -2.74 -0.16 28.13
C SER A 28 -1.98 1.17 28.08
N ALA A 29 -1.67 1.70 26.90
CA ALA A 29 -0.99 3.00 26.78
C ALA A 29 -1.82 4.15 27.39
N VAL A 30 -3.11 4.21 27.09
CA VAL A 30 -4.02 5.23 27.64
C VAL A 30 -4.18 5.07 29.16
N ILE A 31 -4.36 3.84 29.65
CA ILE A 31 -4.47 3.56 31.10
C ILE A 31 -3.20 4.00 31.83
N VAL A 32 -2.03 3.57 31.35
CA VAL A 32 -0.74 3.91 31.98
C VAL A 32 -0.48 5.42 31.91
N SER A 33 -0.87 6.09 30.82
CA SER A 33 -0.79 7.55 30.73
C SER A 33 -1.67 8.24 31.77
N GLY A 34 -2.89 7.75 31.99
CA GLY A 34 -3.78 8.27 33.04
C GLY A 34 -3.23 8.02 34.45
N LEU A 35 -2.69 6.83 34.72
CA LEU A 35 -2.04 6.49 36.00
C LEU A 35 -0.79 7.33 36.26
N ALA A 36 -0.08 7.76 35.21
CA ALA A 36 1.05 8.67 35.30
C ALA A 36 0.64 10.14 35.57
N GLY A 37 -0.65 10.42 35.72
CA GLY A 37 -1.17 11.76 36.02
C GLY A 37 -1.26 12.70 34.81
N HIS A 38 -1.09 12.19 33.58
CA HIS A 38 -1.26 13.01 32.38
C HIS A 38 -2.72 13.44 32.21
N SER A 39 -2.92 14.64 31.68
CA SER A 39 -4.25 15.12 31.31
C SER A 39 -4.91 14.24 30.25
N LEU A 40 -6.25 14.35 30.12
CA LEU A 40 -7.01 13.67 29.07
C LEU A 40 -6.46 13.97 27.67
N VAL A 41 -6.08 15.23 27.40
CA VAL A 41 -5.50 15.67 26.13
C VAL A 41 -4.20 14.92 25.83
N ALA A 42 -3.32 14.81 26.82
CA ALA A 42 -2.05 14.09 26.69
C ALA A 42 -2.26 12.58 26.57
N ALA A 43 -3.21 11.99 27.29
CA ALA A 43 -3.58 10.59 27.14
C ALA A 43 -4.15 10.27 25.75
N ILE A 44 -4.96 11.16 25.17
CA ILE A 44 -5.44 11.04 23.78
C ILE A 44 -4.26 11.14 22.80
N ALA A 45 -3.35 12.11 22.99
CA ALA A 45 -2.16 12.25 22.14
C ALA A 45 -1.29 10.98 22.14
N GLY A 46 -1.02 10.44 23.33
CA GLY A 46 -0.29 9.19 23.52
C GLY A 46 -1.00 7.99 22.90
N GLY A 47 -2.31 7.86 23.09
CA GLY A 47 -3.13 6.80 22.49
C GLY A 47 -3.14 6.85 20.95
N LEU A 48 -3.24 8.05 20.36
CA LEU A 48 -3.13 8.23 18.90
C LEU A 48 -1.72 7.87 18.40
N ALA A 49 -0.66 8.25 19.12
CA ALA A 49 0.70 7.86 18.78
C ALA A 49 0.90 6.33 18.82
N ALA A 50 0.40 5.66 19.86
CA ALA A 50 0.42 4.19 19.98
C ALA A 50 -0.38 3.53 18.84
N LEU A 51 -1.55 4.07 18.49
CA LEU A 51 -2.36 3.58 17.38
C LEU A 51 -1.58 3.65 16.08
N LEU A 52 -0.97 4.80 15.79
CA LEU A 52 -0.19 4.98 14.58
C LEU A 52 1.01 4.05 14.53
N ALA A 53 1.77 3.91 15.63
CA ALA A 53 2.91 3.00 15.70
C ALA A 53 2.50 1.54 15.41
N LEU A 54 1.41 1.07 16.01
CA LEU A 54 0.89 -0.28 15.79
C LEU A 54 0.35 -0.47 14.37
N PHE A 55 -0.22 0.58 13.77
CA PHE A 55 -0.87 0.52 12.47
C PHE A 55 0.08 0.70 11.28
N THR A 56 1.08 1.57 11.39
CA THR A 56 1.93 1.96 10.25
C THR A 56 3.24 1.18 10.18
N VAL A 57 3.76 0.70 11.32
CA VAL A 57 5.02 -0.07 11.35
C VAL A 57 4.79 -1.47 10.82
N THR A 58 5.25 -1.69 9.59
CA THR A 58 4.96 -2.87 8.75
C THR A 58 6.25 -3.48 8.17
N ASP A 59 7.41 -3.18 8.76
CA ASP A 59 8.68 -3.81 8.39
C ASP A 59 8.57 -5.35 8.43
N ALA A 60 9.25 -6.01 7.49
CA ALA A 60 9.16 -7.46 7.31
C ALA A 60 9.69 -8.27 8.51
N THR A 61 10.68 -7.73 9.23
CA THR A 61 11.31 -8.41 10.37
C THR A 61 10.96 -7.72 11.68
N VAL A 62 10.88 -8.49 12.77
CA VAL A 62 10.61 -7.95 14.12
C VAL A 62 11.67 -6.93 14.53
N ARG A 63 12.96 -7.19 14.22
CA ARG A 63 14.05 -6.23 14.46
C ARG A 63 13.84 -4.94 13.67
N GLY A 64 13.43 -5.05 12.40
CA GLY A 64 13.08 -3.89 11.57
C GLY A 64 11.95 -3.07 12.17
N GLN A 65 10.89 -3.74 12.64
CA GLN A 65 9.75 -3.09 13.30
C GLN A 65 10.18 -2.37 14.58
N ALA A 66 10.98 -3.00 15.43
CA ALA A 66 11.47 -2.38 16.66
C ALA A 66 12.33 -1.13 16.38
N VAL A 67 13.24 -1.20 15.40
CA VAL A 67 14.04 -0.04 14.98
C VAL A 67 13.15 1.07 14.45
N THR A 68 12.18 0.76 13.58
CA THR A 68 11.26 1.78 13.05
C THR A 68 10.42 2.42 14.17
N THR A 69 9.92 1.64 15.13
CA THR A 69 9.19 2.16 16.29
C THR A 69 10.05 3.08 17.15
N ALA A 70 11.32 2.71 17.39
CA ALA A 70 12.27 3.54 18.13
C ALA A 70 12.61 4.87 17.42
N LEU A 71 12.51 4.91 16.09
CA LEU A 71 12.71 6.12 15.29
C LEU A 71 11.48 7.04 15.23
N LEU A 72 10.29 6.55 15.57
CA LEU A 72 9.07 7.36 15.58
C LEU A 72 9.19 8.62 16.46
N PRO A 73 9.63 8.56 17.74
CA PRO A 73 9.78 9.77 18.56
C PRO A 73 10.90 10.69 18.04
N VAL A 74 11.95 10.14 17.44
CA VAL A 74 13.05 10.93 16.86
C VAL A 74 12.56 11.84 15.73
N VAL A 75 11.54 11.40 14.98
CA VAL A 75 10.92 12.22 13.93
C VAL A 75 9.72 13.02 14.45
N GLY A 76 8.89 12.40 15.28
CA GLY A 76 7.64 12.99 15.77
C GLY A 76 7.85 14.14 16.75
N LEU A 77 8.77 14.02 17.70
CA LEU A 77 8.98 15.07 18.72
C LEU A 77 9.50 16.38 18.11
N PRO A 78 10.49 16.39 17.19
CA PRO A 78 10.86 17.63 16.49
C PRO A 78 9.71 18.24 15.70
N VAL A 79 8.87 17.41 15.07
CA VAL A 79 7.69 17.89 14.34
C VAL A 79 6.64 18.46 15.30
N LEU A 80 6.48 17.87 16.49
CA LEU A 80 5.61 18.42 17.54
C LEU A 80 6.11 19.79 18.01
N VAL A 81 7.41 19.93 18.27
CA VAL A 81 8.04 21.22 18.62
C VAL A 81 7.81 22.25 17.53
N LEU A 82 8.05 21.88 16.26
CA LEU A 82 7.83 22.77 15.13
C LEU A 82 6.36 23.23 15.06
N ALA A 83 5.41 22.31 15.24
CA ALA A 83 3.99 22.62 15.16
C ALA A 83 3.49 23.50 16.32
N THR A 84 4.01 23.32 17.53
CA THR A 84 3.62 24.13 18.70
C THR A 84 4.27 25.50 18.70
N VAL A 85 5.53 25.62 18.30
CA VAL A 85 6.24 26.91 18.23
C VAL A 85 5.63 27.81 17.15
N LEU A 86 5.18 27.23 16.03
CA LEU A 86 4.55 27.98 14.95
C LEU A 86 3.04 28.20 15.17
N HIS A 87 2.48 27.83 16.33
CA HIS A 87 1.03 27.90 16.60
C HIS A 87 0.44 29.28 16.29
N ASP A 88 1.11 30.34 16.74
CA ASP A 88 0.67 31.74 16.62
C ASP A 88 1.09 32.43 15.30
N ILE A 89 1.73 31.69 14.39
CA ILE A 89 2.21 32.22 13.09
C ILE A 89 1.58 31.40 11.95
N PRO A 90 0.28 31.59 11.64
CA PRO A 90 -0.46 30.78 10.68
C PRO A 90 0.24 30.54 9.33
N PRO A 91 0.79 31.56 8.62
CA PRO A 91 1.43 31.31 7.33
C PRO A 91 2.69 30.45 7.45
N ALA A 92 3.49 30.63 8.50
CA ALA A 92 4.69 29.84 8.74
C ALA A 92 4.34 28.39 9.12
N ARG A 93 3.30 28.21 9.94
CA ARG A 93 2.76 26.90 10.32
C ARG A 93 2.27 26.13 9.09
N ASP A 94 1.54 26.79 8.20
CA ASP A 94 0.98 26.18 7.00
C ASP A 94 2.09 25.75 6.03
N ALA A 95 3.11 26.61 5.84
CA ALA A 95 4.30 26.29 5.06
C ALA A 95 5.08 25.10 5.67
N ALA A 96 5.27 25.09 6.99
CA ALA A 96 5.91 23.98 7.70
C ALA A 96 5.13 22.67 7.56
N PHE A 97 3.80 22.73 7.61
CA PHE A 97 2.97 21.54 7.44
C PHE A 97 3.08 20.98 6.03
N LEU A 98 3.07 21.84 5.00
CA LEU A 98 3.31 21.41 3.61
C LEU A 98 4.71 20.84 3.42
N ALA A 99 5.73 21.39 4.07
CA ALA A 99 7.08 20.83 4.06
C ALA A 99 7.12 19.43 4.68
N VAL A 100 6.45 19.22 5.83
CA VAL A 100 6.30 17.90 6.47
C VAL A 100 5.55 16.92 5.57
N VAL A 101 4.49 17.38 4.88
CA VAL A 101 3.78 16.58 3.88
C VAL A 101 4.75 16.13 2.77
N CYS A 102 5.46 17.07 2.15
CA CYS A 102 6.39 16.78 1.07
C CYS A 102 7.47 15.78 1.51
N ALA A 103 8.13 16.06 2.64
CA ALA A 103 9.16 15.20 3.21
C ALA A 103 8.61 13.80 3.56
N GLY A 104 7.42 13.72 4.17
CA GLY A 104 6.80 12.47 4.57
C GLY A 104 6.33 11.61 3.39
N VAL A 105 5.82 12.20 2.31
CA VAL A 105 5.50 11.43 1.09
C VAL A 105 6.78 10.99 0.38
N TYR A 106 7.77 11.89 0.28
CA TYR A 106 9.06 11.57 -0.30
C TYR A 106 9.78 10.44 0.45
N ALA A 107 9.62 10.38 1.78
CA ALA A 107 10.22 9.34 2.60
C ALA A 107 9.75 7.93 2.29
N ARG A 108 8.57 7.75 1.69
CA ARG A 108 8.03 6.45 1.28
C ARG A 108 8.95 5.69 0.31
N ARG A 109 9.89 6.39 -0.33
CA ARG A 109 10.94 5.81 -1.18
C ARG A 109 11.87 4.83 -0.46
N TRP A 110 11.95 4.91 0.87
CA TRP A 110 12.71 4.00 1.73
C TRP A 110 11.86 2.83 2.26
N GLY A 111 10.76 2.50 1.56
CA GLY A 111 9.92 1.34 1.87
C GLY A 111 9.05 1.53 3.12
N ALA A 112 8.80 0.43 3.84
CA ALA A 112 7.91 0.40 4.99
C ALA A 112 8.33 1.37 6.10
N ARG A 113 9.64 1.45 6.40
CA ARG A 113 10.18 2.38 7.41
C ARG A 113 9.91 3.83 7.05
N GLY A 114 10.29 4.23 5.83
CA GLY A 114 10.07 5.59 5.38
C GLY A 114 8.59 5.97 5.30
N HIS A 115 7.73 5.00 4.95
CA HIS A 115 6.28 5.16 5.03
C HIS A 115 5.79 5.42 6.46
N ALA A 116 6.21 4.59 7.42
CA ALA A 116 5.80 4.73 8.82
C ALA A 116 6.25 6.07 9.42
N LEU A 117 7.52 6.44 9.23
CA LEU A 117 8.07 7.71 9.73
C LEU A 117 7.36 8.93 9.10
N GLY A 118 7.08 8.89 7.80
CA GLY A 118 6.37 9.96 7.11
C GLY A 118 4.92 10.11 7.60
N VAL A 119 4.19 9.01 7.82
CA VAL A 119 2.83 9.05 8.39
C VAL A 119 2.86 9.54 9.82
N PHE A 120 3.81 9.10 10.63
CA PHE A 120 3.94 9.55 12.01
C PHE A 120 4.23 11.04 12.09
N ALA A 121 5.20 11.55 11.33
CA ALA A 121 5.50 12.98 11.23
C ALA A 121 4.26 13.81 10.87
N PHE A 122 3.58 13.45 9.77
CA PHE A 122 2.36 14.12 9.35
C PHE A 122 1.29 14.11 10.45
N MET A 123 1.08 12.97 11.09
CA MET A 123 0.06 12.82 12.11
C MET A 123 0.40 13.53 13.40
N THR A 124 1.68 13.65 13.76
CA THR A 124 2.09 14.45 14.91
C THR A 124 1.82 15.93 14.66
N PHE A 125 2.08 16.44 13.46
CA PHE A 125 1.71 17.82 13.09
C PHE A 125 0.18 18.00 13.09
N PHE A 126 -0.55 17.08 12.46
CA PHE A 126 -2.02 17.10 12.44
C PHE A 126 -2.62 17.06 13.86
N MET A 127 -2.06 16.23 14.73
CA MET A 127 -2.48 16.08 16.13
C MET A 127 -2.26 17.37 16.92
N ALA A 128 -1.14 18.07 16.69
CA ALA A 128 -0.90 19.38 17.29
C ALA A 128 -1.99 20.39 16.92
N GLN A 129 -2.46 20.38 15.66
CA GLN A 129 -3.59 21.23 15.23
C GLN A 129 -4.91 20.78 15.84
N PHE A 130 -5.16 19.46 15.86
CA PHE A 130 -6.37 18.86 16.43
C PHE A 130 -6.53 19.17 17.92
N LEU A 131 -5.45 19.11 18.69
CA LEU A 131 -5.44 19.36 20.14
C LEU A 131 -5.20 20.83 20.50
N HIS A 132 -5.01 21.73 19.52
CA HIS A 132 -4.58 23.11 19.74
C HIS A 132 -3.34 23.19 20.66
N ALA A 133 -2.34 22.37 20.34
CA ALA A 133 -1.13 22.25 21.17
C ALA A 133 -0.30 23.54 21.10
N VAL A 134 0.03 24.06 22.28
CA VAL A 134 0.87 25.24 22.50
C VAL A 134 2.20 24.84 23.16
N PRO A 135 3.25 25.66 23.10
CA PRO A 135 4.56 25.33 23.68
C PRO A 135 4.52 24.92 25.16
N ALA A 136 3.62 25.52 25.95
CA ALA A 136 3.45 25.20 27.36
C ALA A 136 3.02 23.74 27.63
N ARG A 137 2.33 23.10 26.69
CA ARG A 137 1.88 21.69 26.80
C ARG A 137 2.90 20.70 26.23
N LEU A 138 3.97 21.18 25.60
CA LEU A 138 4.93 20.34 24.90
C LEU A 138 5.60 19.28 25.79
N PRO A 139 6.06 19.58 27.03
CA PRO A 139 6.68 18.57 27.87
C PRO A 139 5.73 17.41 28.20
N GLU A 140 4.49 17.75 28.56
CA GLU A 140 3.44 16.77 28.90
C GLU A 140 3.07 15.90 27.69
N LEU A 141 2.84 16.51 26.53
CA LEU A 141 2.53 15.78 25.30
C LEU A 141 3.68 14.86 24.87
N SER A 142 4.92 15.34 24.99
CA SER A 142 6.11 14.56 24.63
C SER A 142 6.29 13.36 25.55
N ALA A 143 6.10 13.55 26.87
CA ALA A 143 6.15 12.48 27.86
C ALA A 143 5.05 11.43 27.62
N ALA A 144 3.81 11.85 27.36
CA ALA A 144 2.70 10.95 27.09
C ALA A 144 2.89 10.14 25.79
N ILE A 145 3.40 10.76 24.72
CA ILE A 145 3.75 10.07 23.48
C ILE A 145 4.85 9.04 23.73
N ALA A 146 5.95 9.42 24.37
CA ALA A 146 7.07 8.52 24.66
C ALA A 146 6.62 7.32 25.51
N LEU A 147 5.89 7.58 26.60
CA LEU A 147 5.33 6.56 27.47
C LEU A 147 4.40 5.61 26.72
N SER A 148 3.49 6.15 25.90
CA SER A 148 2.54 5.34 25.12
C SER A 148 3.23 4.47 24.06
N LEU A 149 4.31 4.97 23.44
CA LEU A 149 5.14 4.19 22.52
C LEU A 149 5.89 3.07 23.25
N ILE A 150 6.40 3.31 24.46
CA ILE A 150 7.04 2.28 25.28
C ILE A 150 6.03 1.20 25.67
N VAL A 151 4.86 1.57 26.18
CA VAL A 151 3.82 0.63 26.63
C VAL A 151 3.30 -0.20 25.46
N SER A 152 2.95 0.43 24.34
CA SER A 152 2.48 -0.29 23.15
C SER A 152 3.57 -1.18 22.54
N SER A 153 4.84 -0.79 22.63
CA SER A 153 5.98 -1.62 22.25
C SER A 153 6.18 -2.82 23.17
N ALA A 154 5.98 -2.66 24.48
CA ALA A 154 6.02 -3.76 25.44
C ALA A 154 4.93 -4.79 25.13
N VAL A 155 3.72 -4.35 24.78
CA VAL A 155 2.64 -5.24 24.31
C VAL A 155 3.02 -5.92 23.00
N ARG A 156 3.51 -5.17 22.00
CA ARG A 156 3.82 -5.70 20.66
C ARG A 156 5.00 -6.68 20.65
N PHE A 157 6.10 -6.33 21.30
CA PHE A 157 7.37 -7.04 21.19
C PHE A 157 7.69 -7.95 22.38
N GLY A 158 7.09 -7.65 23.54
CA GLY A 158 7.20 -8.45 24.77
C GLY A 158 6.02 -9.43 24.91
N ALA A 159 4.84 -8.91 25.26
CA ALA A 159 3.70 -9.74 25.65
C ALA A 159 3.10 -10.56 24.48
N TRP A 160 2.99 -9.98 23.28
CA TRP A 160 2.28 -10.60 22.16
C TRP A 160 2.96 -10.39 20.79
N CYS A 161 4.20 -10.88 20.67
CA CYS A 161 4.99 -10.81 19.43
C CYS A 161 4.79 -12.05 18.54
N TYR A 162 3.60 -12.17 17.94
CA TYR A 162 3.29 -13.34 17.09
C TYR A 162 4.07 -13.36 15.77
N GLU A 163 4.64 -12.23 15.32
CA GLU A 163 5.46 -12.14 14.12
C GLU A 163 6.75 -12.96 14.20
N ARG A 164 7.27 -13.27 15.40
CA ARG A 164 8.47 -14.12 15.56
C ARG A 164 8.28 -15.53 15.01
N ARG A 165 7.02 -15.99 14.91
CA ARG A 165 6.67 -17.33 14.44
C ARG A 165 6.25 -17.34 12.96
N MET A 166 6.32 -16.19 12.29
CA MET A 166 5.94 -16.05 10.88
C MET A 166 7.21 -15.87 10.05
N PRO A 167 7.34 -16.57 8.90
CA PRO A 167 8.43 -16.28 7.97
C PRO A 167 8.31 -14.82 7.48
N PRO A 168 9.43 -14.10 7.33
CA PRO A 168 9.39 -12.73 6.87
C PRO A 168 8.78 -12.69 5.45
N PRO A 169 7.84 -11.78 5.18
CA PRO A 169 7.26 -11.66 3.85
C PRO A 169 8.36 -11.24 2.87
N ALA A 170 8.48 -11.97 1.76
CA ALA A 170 9.37 -11.58 0.69
C ALA A 170 8.82 -10.31 0.02
N VAL A 171 9.65 -9.26 -0.05
CA VAL A 171 9.27 -7.96 -0.62
C VAL A 171 10.04 -7.78 -1.92
N PRO A 172 9.36 -7.67 -3.08
CA PRO A 172 10.04 -7.43 -4.34
C PRO A 172 10.81 -6.10 -4.30
N ALA A 173 11.97 -6.06 -4.95
CA ALA A 173 12.82 -4.87 -4.96
C ALA A 173 12.04 -3.63 -5.46
N PRO A 174 12.25 -2.43 -4.88
CA PRO A 174 11.57 -1.21 -5.33
C PRO A 174 11.79 -0.96 -6.82
N GLN A 175 10.83 -0.30 -7.49
CA GLN A 175 10.99 0.10 -8.89
C GLN A 175 12.17 1.06 -9.03
N ALA A 176 13.11 0.73 -9.93
CA ALA A 176 14.27 1.55 -10.24
C ALA A 176 13.84 2.79 -11.04
N GLY A 177 14.33 3.96 -10.64
CA GLY A 177 14.07 5.23 -11.32
C GLY A 177 14.75 6.39 -10.60
N ARG A 178 15.32 7.34 -11.35
CA ARG A 178 16.00 8.53 -10.80
C ARG A 178 15.16 9.79 -11.05
N GLY A 179 15.27 10.76 -10.14
CA GLY A 179 14.59 12.05 -10.25
C GLY A 179 13.08 11.95 -10.46
N LEU A 180 12.57 12.68 -11.47
CA LEU A 180 11.16 12.69 -11.85
C LEU A 180 10.70 11.40 -12.56
N ALA A 181 11.60 10.54 -13.03
CA ALA A 181 11.20 9.24 -13.58
C ALA A 181 10.65 8.30 -12.49
N ARG A 182 11.00 8.55 -11.21
CA ARG A 182 10.54 7.75 -10.08
C ARG A 182 9.09 8.11 -9.70
N THR A 183 8.21 7.11 -9.71
CA THR A 183 6.77 7.24 -9.36
C THR A 183 6.57 7.88 -7.98
N THR A 184 7.36 7.49 -6.99
CA THR A 184 7.32 8.07 -5.63
C THR A 184 7.61 9.57 -5.59
N THR A 185 8.48 10.08 -6.47
CA THR A 185 8.80 11.52 -6.53
C THR A 185 7.65 12.29 -7.17
N ARG A 186 7.05 11.76 -8.25
CA ARG A 186 5.84 12.34 -8.86
C ARG A 186 4.69 12.39 -7.88
N GLN A 187 4.48 11.32 -7.11
CA GLN A 187 3.45 11.27 -6.07
C GLN A 187 3.70 12.26 -4.93
N ALA A 188 4.96 12.46 -4.53
CA ALA A 188 5.29 13.49 -3.53
C ALA A 188 4.90 14.88 -4.01
N MET A 189 5.21 15.22 -5.27
CA MET A 189 4.80 16.49 -5.87
C MET A 189 3.28 16.61 -5.98
N GLN A 190 2.59 15.58 -6.48
CA GLN A 190 1.12 15.55 -6.57
C GLN A 190 0.46 15.74 -5.21
N ALA A 191 0.88 15.00 -4.20
CA ALA A 191 0.33 15.09 -2.86
C ALA A 191 0.59 16.45 -2.23
N THR A 192 1.78 17.04 -2.45
CA THR A 192 2.11 18.37 -1.93
C THR A 192 1.25 19.45 -2.58
N VAL A 193 1.09 19.43 -3.91
CA VAL A 193 0.22 20.38 -4.62
C VAL A 193 -1.24 20.19 -4.20
N ALA A 194 -1.73 18.95 -4.10
CA ALA A 194 -3.07 18.66 -3.62
C ALA A 194 -3.30 19.18 -2.19
N CYS A 195 -2.31 18.99 -1.29
CA CYS A 195 -2.37 19.50 0.07
C CYS A 195 -2.35 21.03 0.10
N ALA A 196 -1.58 21.69 -0.76
CA ALA A 196 -1.54 23.15 -0.84
C ALA A 196 -2.89 23.73 -1.29
N VAL A 197 -3.51 23.13 -2.32
CA VAL A 197 -4.86 23.50 -2.75
C VAL A 197 -5.89 23.24 -1.64
N ALA A 198 -5.84 22.06 -1.01
CA ALA A 198 -6.73 21.71 0.08
C ALA A 198 -6.56 22.61 1.31
N LEU A 199 -5.33 23.07 1.60
CA LEU A 199 -5.03 24.01 2.67
C LEU A 199 -5.64 25.38 2.38
N GLY A 200 -5.44 25.91 1.16
CA GLY A 200 -5.99 27.21 0.76
C GLY A 200 -7.53 27.23 0.77
N VAL A 201 -8.16 26.23 0.15
CA VAL A 201 -9.63 26.09 0.15
C VAL A 201 -10.17 25.77 1.55
N GLY A 202 -9.43 24.95 2.31
CA GLY A 202 -9.80 24.57 3.67
C GLY A 202 -9.88 25.76 4.61
N HIS A 203 -8.93 26.70 4.52
CA HIS A 203 -8.94 27.97 5.27
C HIS A 203 -10.10 28.87 4.88
N ALA A 204 -10.46 28.94 3.59
CA ALA A 204 -11.61 29.71 3.13
C ALA A 204 -12.95 29.19 3.68
N LEU A 205 -13.04 27.88 4.00
CA LEU A 205 -14.22 27.27 4.61
C LEU A 205 -14.22 27.34 6.15
N SER A 206 -13.05 27.18 6.78
CA SER A 206 -12.93 27.22 8.24
C SER A 206 -11.52 27.58 8.68
N ALA A 207 -11.42 28.63 9.49
CA ALA A 207 -10.18 29.05 10.13
C ALA A 207 -9.62 28.01 11.11
N ASP A 208 -10.49 27.19 11.71
CA ASP A 208 -10.10 26.28 12.79
C ASP A 208 -9.88 24.84 12.32
N ARG A 209 -10.50 24.37 11.23
CA ARG A 209 -10.52 22.94 10.85
C ARG A 209 -9.99 22.64 9.45
N TRP A 210 -9.30 23.59 8.82
CA TRP A 210 -8.63 23.46 7.52
C TRP A 210 -7.74 22.19 7.41
N TYR A 211 -7.13 21.75 8.52
CA TYR A 211 -6.24 20.59 8.57
C TYR A 211 -6.95 19.26 8.22
N TRP A 212 -8.28 19.19 8.29
CA TRP A 212 -9.05 18.02 7.86
C TRP A 212 -9.03 17.78 6.35
N ALA A 213 -9.07 18.84 5.54
CA ALA A 213 -8.95 18.70 4.10
C ALA A 213 -7.56 18.17 3.72
N VAL A 214 -6.52 18.71 4.33
CA VAL A 214 -5.13 18.23 4.16
C VAL A 214 -4.99 16.77 4.62
N GLY A 215 -5.56 16.42 5.78
CA GLY A 215 -5.62 15.04 6.28
C GLY A 215 -6.34 14.08 5.33
N THR A 216 -7.32 14.59 4.59
CA THR A 216 -8.01 13.83 3.56
C THR A 216 -7.15 13.56 2.34
N VAL A 217 -6.50 14.57 1.81
CA VAL A 217 -5.52 14.41 0.73
C VAL A 217 -4.45 13.39 1.13
N TRP A 218 -3.82 13.58 2.29
CA TRP A 218 -2.74 12.72 2.77
C TRP A 218 -3.11 11.24 2.73
N TRP A 219 -4.24 10.88 3.36
CA TRP A 219 -4.68 9.49 3.46
C TRP A 219 -5.21 8.89 2.16
N ILE A 220 -5.64 9.72 1.21
CA ILE A 220 -5.98 9.30 -0.14
C ILE A 220 -4.71 8.93 -0.92
N PHE A 221 -3.62 9.66 -0.75
CA PHE A 221 -2.33 9.36 -1.39
C PHE A 221 -1.51 8.29 -0.65
N VAL A 222 -1.78 8.00 0.62
CA VAL A 222 -1.13 6.88 1.33
C VAL A 222 -1.43 5.59 0.61
N ASN A 223 -0.41 4.81 0.23
CA ASN A 223 -0.57 3.47 -0.38
C ASN A 223 -1.47 3.45 -1.63
N THR A 224 -1.37 4.46 -2.49
CA THR A 224 -1.91 4.43 -3.86
C THR A 224 -0.76 4.59 -4.85
N ALA A 225 -0.81 3.86 -5.96
CA ALA A 225 0.23 3.85 -7.00
C ALA A 225 -0.21 4.57 -8.29
N SER A 226 -1.53 4.71 -8.51
CA SER A 226 -2.08 5.18 -9.78
C SER A 226 -3.25 6.17 -9.64
N ARG A 227 -3.66 6.79 -10.76
CA ARG A 227 -4.85 7.66 -10.80
C ARG A 227 -6.12 6.94 -10.37
N GLY A 228 -6.38 5.77 -10.96
CA GLY A 228 -7.58 4.98 -10.66
C GLY A 228 -7.67 4.60 -9.18
N GLU A 229 -6.57 4.14 -8.59
CA GLU A 229 -6.53 3.81 -7.16
C GLU A 229 -6.78 5.03 -6.28
N THR A 230 -6.20 6.18 -6.63
CA THR A 230 -6.38 7.42 -5.87
C THR A 230 -7.84 7.91 -5.92
N LEU A 231 -8.47 7.89 -7.10
CA LEU A 231 -9.88 8.26 -7.26
C LEU A 231 -10.83 7.31 -6.52
N VAL A 232 -10.63 5.99 -6.67
CA VAL A 232 -11.43 4.98 -5.95
C VAL A 232 -11.28 5.15 -4.45
N ARG A 233 -10.07 5.44 -3.97
CA ARG A 233 -9.80 5.67 -2.55
C ARG A 233 -10.43 6.96 -2.04
N GLY A 234 -10.44 8.02 -2.84
CA GLY A 234 -11.18 9.26 -2.56
C GLY A 234 -12.67 9.00 -2.37
N PHE A 235 -13.31 8.30 -3.31
CA PHE A 235 -14.73 7.93 -3.21
C PHE A 235 -15.01 7.06 -1.96
N ARG A 236 -14.19 6.03 -1.73
CA ARG A 236 -14.34 5.15 -0.56
C ARG A 236 -14.16 5.91 0.76
N ARG A 237 -13.31 6.95 0.79
CA ARG A 237 -13.15 7.83 1.96
C ARG A 237 -14.43 8.60 2.24
N VAL A 238 -14.97 9.28 1.23
CA VAL A 238 -16.20 10.06 1.35
C VAL A 238 -17.33 9.16 1.86
N LEU A 239 -17.52 7.99 1.25
CA LEU A 239 -18.55 7.03 1.68
C LEU A 239 -18.37 6.57 3.14
N GLY A 240 -17.14 6.25 3.54
CA GLY A 240 -16.84 5.84 4.91
C GLY A 240 -17.07 6.96 5.92
N THR A 241 -16.76 8.20 5.56
CA THR A 241 -16.98 9.38 6.39
C THR A 241 -18.46 9.70 6.53
N VAL A 242 -19.26 9.65 5.45
CA VAL A 242 -20.72 9.83 5.51
C VAL A 242 -21.35 8.80 6.44
N ALA A 243 -21.04 7.52 6.25
CA ALA A 243 -21.56 6.45 7.10
C ALA A 243 -21.11 6.62 8.56
N GLY A 244 -19.85 7.02 8.78
CA GLY A 244 -19.29 7.24 10.11
C GLY A 244 -19.90 8.43 10.83
N ILE A 245 -20.20 9.53 10.11
CA ILE A 245 -20.92 10.68 10.66
C ILE A 245 -22.33 10.28 11.09
N ALA A 246 -23.07 9.54 10.24
CA ALA A 246 -24.40 9.06 10.59
C ALA A 246 -24.39 8.18 11.86
N ALA A 247 -23.45 7.23 11.95
CA ALA A 247 -23.29 6.42 13.16
C ALA A 247 -22.81 7.23 14.37
N GLY A 248 -21.92 8.20 14.15
CA GLY A 248 -21.44 9.11 15.20
C GLY A 248 -22.55 9.99 15.77
N LEU A 249 -23.49 10.46 14.96
CA LEU A 249 -24.68 11.17 15.44
C LEU A 249 -25.54 10.29 16.35
N LEU A 250 -25.70 9.01 16.00
CA LEU A 250 -26.52 8.07 16.78
C LEU A 250 -25.84 7.59 18.08
N THR A 251 -24.51 7.59 18.13
CA THR A 251 -23.74 7.00 19.23
C THR A 251 -22.96 8.03 20.05
N ALA A 252 -22.20 8.92 19.42
CA ALA A 252 -21.35 9.88 20.13
C ALA A 252 -22.15 11.03 20.77
N VAL A 253 -23.28 11.43 20.18
CA VAL A 253 -24.11 12.51 20.73
C VAL A 253 -24.79 12.10 22.03
N PRO A 254 -25.45 10.92 22.15
CA PRO A 254 -26.05 10.51 23.42
C PRO A 254 -25.04 10.23 24.54
N LEU A 255 -23.80 9.84 24.19
CA LEU A 255 -22.76 9.43 25.15
C LEU A 255 -21.81 10.56 25.57
N HIS A 256 -22.09 11.82 25.19
CA HIS A 256 -21.14 12.94 25.23
C HIS A 256 -20.50 13.23 26.61
N SER A 257 -21.08 12.75 27.71
CA SER A 257 -20.61 12.98 29.09
C SER A 257 -20.16 11.71 29.83
N ALA A 258 -20.25 10.52 29.21
CA ALA A 258 -19.99 9.25 29.88
C ALA A 258 -18.62 8.67 29.46
N PRO A 259 -17.55 8.82 30.27
CA PRO A 259 -16.20 8.47 29.86
C PRO A 259 -15.99 6.96 29.71
N ALA A 260 -16.56 6.16 30.61
CA ALA A 260 -16.43 4.69 30.58
C ALA A 260 -17.03 4.06 29.30
N PRO A 261 -18.30 4.31 28.94
CA PRO A 261 -18.86 3.73 27.71
C PRO A 261 -18.24 4.33 26.45
N THR A 262 -17.78 5.59 26.49
CA THR A 262 -17.01 6.18 25.39
C THR A 262 -15.68 5.45 25.18
N ALA A 263 -14.95 5.11 26.25
CA ALA A 263 -13.71 4.35 26.17
C ALA A 263 -13.93 2.95 25.57
N VAL A 264 -15.02 2.26 25.95
CA VAL A 264 -15.40 0.97 25.36
C VAL A 264 -15.67 1.10 23.86
N LEU A 265 -16.43 2.11 23.45
CA LEU A 265 -16.74 2.32 22.04
C LEU A 265 -15.51 2.74 21.22
N VAL A 266 -14.59 3.51 21.81
CA VAL A 266 -13.26 3.78 21.21
C VAL A 266 -12.48 2.49 21.03
N ALA A 267 -12.47 1.58 22.00
CA ALA A 267 -11.82 0.27 21.88
C ALA A 267 -12.46 -0.58 20.75
N VAL A 268 -13.79 -0.56 20.61
CA VAL A 268 -14.50 -1.20 19.48
C VAL A 268 -14.09 -0.56 18.15
N CYS A 269 -13.97 0.76 18.08
CA CYS A 269 -13.51 1.44 16.86
C CYS A 269 -12.07 1.07 16.52
N VAL A 270 -11.17 1.05 17.50
CA VAL A 270 -9.79 0.58 17.34
C VAL A 270 -9.77 -0.83 16.78
N PHE A 271 -10.53 -1.75 17.38
CA PHE A 271 -10.66 -3.11 16.86
C PHE A 271 -11.11 -3.11 15.39
N GLY A 272 -12.17 -2.36 15.09
CA GLY A 272 -12.72 -2.21 13.74
C GLY A 272 -11.70 -1.66 12.73
N ILE A 273 -10.89 -0.68 13.11
CA ILE A 273 -9.82 -0.10 12.27
C ILE A 273 -8.83 -1.19 11.88
N PHE A 274 -8.24 -1.89 12.83
CA PHE A 274 -7.25 -2.93 12.56
C PHE A 274 -7.86 -4.13 11.81
N TYR A 275 -9.07 -4.54 12.18
CA TYR A 275 -9.73 -5.69 11.60
C TYR A 275 -10.12 -5.46 10.13
N THR A 276 -10.54 -4.25 9.77
CA THR A 276 -11.06 -3.94 8.42
C THR A 276 -10.04 -3.30 7.49
N ALA A 277 -8.92 -2.78 7.98
CA ALA A 277 -7.91 -2.07 7.18
C ALA A 277 -7.41 -2.83 5.94
N ALA A 278 -7.19 -4.15 6.07
CA ALA A 278 -6.72 -4.97 4.96
C ALA A 278 -7.80 -5.30 3.91
N VAL A 279 -9.09 -5.19 4.25
CA VAL A 279 -10.20 -5.68 3.43
C VAL A 279 -11.05 -4.56 2.85
N SER A 280 -11.35 -3.52 3.63
CA SER A 280 -12.20 -2.42 3.20
C SER A 280 -11.77 -1.09 3.80
N TYR A 281 -11.23 -0.24 2.93
CA TYR A 281 -10.89 1.14 3.29
C TYR A 281 -12.12 1.94 3.77
N THR A 282 -13.31 1.70 3.19
CA THR A 282 -14.56 2.36 3.60
C THR A 282 -14.89 2.06 5.07
N TRP A 283 -14.82 0.78 5.49
CA TRP A 283 -15.10 0.39 6.87
C TRP A 283 -14.04 0.88 7.84
N MET A 284 -12.77 0.86 7.43
CA MET A 284 -11.70 1.44 8.24
C MET A 284 -11.94 2.94 8.48
N VAL A 285 -12.26 3.70 7.43
CA VAL A 285 -12.59 5.14 7.55
C VAL A 285 -13.85 5.38 8.37
N PHE A 286 -14.85 4.51 8.27
CA PHE A 286 -16.05 4.54 9.13
C PHE A 286 -15.65 4.49 10.62
N PHE A 287 -14.88 3.49 11.04
CA PHE A 287 -14.45 3.37 12.44
C PHE A 287 -13.53 4.52 12.88
N VAL A 288 -12.63 4.99 12.00
CA VAL A 288 -11.83 6.19 12.28
C VAL A 288 -12.71 7.43 12.51
N THR A 289 -13.77 7.58 11.71
CA THR A 289 -14.66 8.74 11.78
C THR A 289 -15.50 8.72 13.06
N VAL A 290 -16.04 7.55 13.43
CA VAL A 290 -16.76 7.37 14.70
C VAL A 290 -15.82 7.62 15.89
N MET A 291 -14.62 7.04 15.87
CA MET A 291 -13.60 7.26 16.92
C MET A 291 -13.27 8.74 17.07
N ALA A 292 -13.03 9.46 15.96
CA ALA A 292 -12.74 10.88 16.01
C ALA A 292 -13.92 11.68 16.60
N GLY A 293 -15.16 11.33 16.26
CA GLY A 293 -16.36 11.93 16.85
C GLY A 293 -16.45 11.71 18.37
N LEU A 294 -16.14 10.50 18.84
CA LEU A 294 -16.10 10.18 20.27
C LEU A 294 -15.02 10.97 21.01
N LEU A 295 -13.83 11.09 20.42
CA LEU A 295 -12.75 11.90 20.98
C LEU A 295 -13.14 13.39 21.05
N TYR A 296 -13.81 13.92 20.02
CA TYR A 296 -14.36 15.28 20.07
C TYR A 296 -15.45 15.43 21.15
N GLY A 297 -16.26 14.40 21.38
CA GLY A 297 -17.24 14.35 22.46
C GLY A 297 -16.57 14.46 23.84
N LEU A 298 -15.53 13.65 24.08
CA LEU A 298 -14.74 13.72 25.32
C LEU A 298 -14.04 15.06 25.54
N LEU A 299 -13.64 15.73 24.46
CA LEU A 299 -13.04 17.06 24.50
C LEU A 299 -14.07 18.19 24.61
N GLY A 300 -15.37 17.89 24.66
CA GLY A 300 -16.45 18.89 24.75
C GLY A 300 -16.64 19.73 23.48
N ALA A 301 -16.08 19.31 22.35
CA ALA A 301 -16.09 20.07 21.09
C ALA A 301 -17.11 19.52 20.07
N LEU A 302 -17.78 18.40 20.37
CA LEU A 302 -18.74 17.77 19.46
C LEU A 302 -20.04 18.58 19.39
N HIS A 303 -20.37 19.03 18.17
CA HIS A 303 -21.64 19.66 17.84
C HIS A 303 -22.00 19.31 16.38
N PRO A 304 -23.28 19.35 15.97
CA PRO A 304 -23.69 18.95 14.63
C PRO A 304 -22.96 19.69 13.49
N GLY A 305 -22.66 20.98 13.68
CA GLY A 305 -21.88 21.79 12.74
C GLY A 305 -20.47 21.23 12.48
N LEU A 306 -19.83 20.65 13.49
CA LEU A 306 -18.52 19.98 13.36
C LEU A 306 -18.58 18.81 12.37
N LEU A 307 -19.67 18.05 12.41
CA LEU A 307 -19.86 16.88 11.56
C LEU A 307 -20.20 17.28 10.12
N ALA A 308 -20.97 18.35 9.93
CA ALA A 308 -21.18 18.94 8.59
C ALA A 308 -19.85 19.45 8.00
N LEU A 309 -19.08 20.20 8.78
CA LEU A 309 -17.76 20.68 8.38
C LEU A 309 -16.79 19.52 8.07
N ARG A 310 -16.93 18.39 8.76
CA ARG A 310 -16.15 17.19 8.47
C ARG A 310 -16.45 16.64 7.08
N LEU A 311 -17.71 16.67 6.65
CA LEU A 311 -18.12 16.27 5.30
C LEU A 311 -17.53 17.22 4.26
N GLU A 312 -17.66 18.53 4.46
CA GLU A 312 -17.17 19.57 3.55
C GLU A 312 -15.65 19.48 3.35
N GLN A 313 -14.89 19.45 4.44
CA GLN A 313 -13.43 19.34 4.39
C GLN A 313 -12.98 18.01 3.76
N THR A 314 -13.74 16.93 3.94
CA THR A 314 -13.47 15.65 3.26
C THR A 314 -13.74 15.74 1.76
N ALA A 315 -14.80 16.44 1.35
CA ALA A 315 -15.10 16.69 -0.07
C ALA A 315 -14.01 17.55 -0.72
N VAL A 316 -13.59 18.64 -0.08
CA VAL A 316 -12.48 19.49 -0.56
C VAL A 316 -11.20 18.68 -0.75
N GLY A 317 -10.79 17.90 0.25
CA GLY A 317 -9.58 17.09 0.13
C GLY A 317 -9.69 16.03 -0.98
N ALA A 318 -10.87 15.41 -1.16
CA ALA A 318 -11.08 14.42 -2.22
C ALA A 318 -11.03 15.05 -3.61
N LEU A 319 -11.63 16.24 -3.79
CA LEU A 319 -11.59 16.99 -5.04
C LEU A 319 -10.18 17.49 -5.36
N ALA A 320 -9.46 18.03 -4.37
CA ALA A 320 -8.08 18.47 -4.53
C ALA A 320 -7.16 17.30 -4.95
N ALA A 321 -7.33 16.12 -4.34
CA ALA A 321 -6.60 14.92 -4.73
C ALA A 321 -6.95 14.47 -6.16
N ALA A 322 -8.24 14.49 -6.53
CA ALA A 322 -8.68 14.14 -7.87
C ALA A 322 -8.08 15.08 -8.94
N LEU A 323 -8.11 16.40 -8.69
CA LEU A 323 -7.55 17.41 -9.59
C LEU A 323 -6.03 17.25 -9.74
N ALA A 324 -5.31 17.08 -8.62
CA ALA A 324 -3.86 16.94 -8.65
C ALA A 324 -3.42 15.69 -9.44
N VAL A 325 -4.10 14.55 -9.28
CA VAL A 325 -3.73 13.35 -10.03
C VAL A 325 -4.17 13.40 -11.49
N ALA A 326 -5.17 14.21 -11.82
CA ALA A 326 -5.56 14.47 -13.20
C ALA A 326 -4.57 15.38 -13.95
N VAL A 327 -4.07 16.43 -13.29
CA VAL A 327 -3.33 17.53 -13.95
C VAL A 327 -1.81 17.51 -13.65
N VAL A 328 -1.39 17.15 -12.45
CA VAL A 328 0.02 17.27 -12.01
C VAL A 328 0.77 15.96 -12.27
N LEU A 329 1.76 15.98 -13.18
CA LEU A 329 2.70 14.88 -13.49
C LEU A 329 2.03 13.48 -13.54
N PRO A 330 1.05 13.28 -14.43
CA PRO A 330 -0.04 12.40 -14.09
C PRO A 330 0.31 10.92 -14.40
N VAL A 331 0.37 10.05 -13.38
CA VAL A 331 0.78 8.62 -13.48
C VAL A 331 -0.41 7.75 -13.88
N THR A 332 -0.53 7.38 -15.15
CA THR A 332 -1.66 6.57 -15.65
C THR A 332 -1.65 5.18 -15.00
N THR A 333 -2.84 4.62 -14.71
CA THR A 333 -2.98 3.25 -14.23
C THR A 333 -2.33 2.26 -15.18
N HIS A 334 -2.42 2.51 -16.49
CA HIS A 334 -1.80 1.71 -17.53
C HIS A 334 -0.26 1.67 -17.43
N ALA A 335 0.42 2.81 -17.28
CA ALA A 335 1.87 2.84 -17.12
C ALA A 335 2.35 2.13 -15.84
N ALA A 336 1.57 2.21 -14.76
CA ALA A 336 1.88 1.51 -13.52
C ALA A 336 1.70 -0.01 -13.65
N THR A 337 0.64 -0.46 -14.32
CA THR A 337 0.39 -1.88 -14.61
C THR A 337 1.45 -2.45 -15.57
N ASP A 338 1.75 -1.75 -16.67
CA ASP A 338 2.75 -2.17 -17.65
C ASP A 338 4.14 -2.34 -17.03
N GLY A 339 4.53 -1.45 -16.10
CA GLY A 339 5.80 -1.59 -15.38
C GLY A 339 5.88 -2.87 -14.53
N TRP A 340 4.76 -3.34 -13.96
CA TRP A 340 4.73 -4.61 -13.23
C TRP A 340 4.71 -5.81 -14.18
N ILE A 341 3.96 -5.74 -15.28
CA ILE A 341 3.94 -6.78 -16.32
C ILE A 341 5.34 -6.96 -16.90
N GLN A 342 6.01 -5.86 -17.25
CA GLN A 342 7.37 -5.87 -17.76
C GLN A 342 8.30 -6.58 -16.79
N ARG A 343 8.29 -6.24 -15.50
CA ARG A 343 9.13 -6.95 -14.51
C ARG A 343 8.82 -8.43 -14.41
N ALA A 344 7.55 -8.83 -14.46
CA ALA A 344 7.19 -10.24 -14.45
C ALA A 344 7.76 -10.98 -15.68
N VAL A 345 7.64 -10.39 -16.87
CA VAL A 345 8.18 -10.96 -18.12
C VAL A 345 9.72 -11.01 -18.11
N HIS A 346 10.39 -9.97 -17.59
CA HIS A 346 11.85 -9.99 -17.40
C HIS A 346 12.27 -11.07 -16.39
N CYS A 347 11.52 -11.25 -15.30
CA CYS A 347 11.78 -12.32 -14.32
C CYS A 347 11.58 -13.73 -14.95
N VAL A 348 10.59 -13.89 -15.83
CA VAL A 348 10.41 -15.12 -16.62
C VAL A 348 11.65 -15.39 -17.46
N ARG A 349 12.14 -14.40 -18.21
CA ARG A 349 13.37 -14.51 -19.01
C ARG A 349 14.58 -14.90 -18.16
N ASP A 350 14.80 -14.19 -17.05
CA ASP A 350 15.97 -14.42 -16.18
C ASP A 350 15.90 -15.81 -15.52
N CYS A 351 14.69 -16.29 -15.20
CA CYS A 351 14.47 -17.66 -14.74
C CYS A 351 14.76 -18.68 -15.85
N THR A 352 14.26 -18.47 -17.07
CA THR A 352 14.51 -19.36 -18.22
C THR A 352 16.01 -19.47 -18.52
N ALA A 353 16.73 -18.34 -18.53
CA ALA A 353 18.17 -18.31 -18.74
C ALA A 353 18.95 -19.03 -17.62
N THR A 354 18.50 -18.91 -16.37
CA THR A 354 19.12 -19.60 -15.23
C THR A 354 18.83 -21.11 -15.26
N SER A 355 17.61 -21.52 -15.59
CA SER A 355 17.26 -22.93 -15.80
C SER A 355 18.07 -23.54 -16.95
N ALA A 356 18.30 -22.79 -18.03
CA ALA A 356 19.11 -23.22 -19.16
C ALA A 356 20.58 -23.46 -18.76
N ARG A 357 21.17 -22.53 -17.99
CA ARG A 357 22.54 -22.68 -17.47
C ARG A 357 22.66 -23.89 -16.54
N ARG A 358 21.66 -24.13 -15.70
CA ARG A 358 21.64 -25.31 -14.81
C ARG A 358 21.57 -26.62 -15.60
N LEU A 359 20.71 -26.71 -16.61
CA LEU A 359 20.61 -27.85 -17.54
C LEU A 359 21.89 -28.05 -18.38
N ALA A 360 22.66 -26.99 -18.59
CA ALA A 360 23.99 -27.01 -19.22
C ALA A 360 25.14 -27.32 -18.25
N GLY A 361 24.83 -27.72 -17.01
CA GLY A 361 25.83 -28.19 -16.03
C GLY A 361 26.34 -27.14 -15.03
N ASP A 362 25.83 -25.90 -15.04
CA ASP A 362 26.16 -24.91 -14.00
C ASP A 362 25.41 -25.24 -12.70
N ALA A 363 26.07 -25.97 -11.79
CA ALA A 363 25.52 -26.34 -10.49
C ALA A 363 25.22 -25.13 -9.58
N GLY A 364 25.80 -23.96 -9.85
CA GLY A 364 25.56 -22.72 -9.11
C GLY A 364 24.34 -21.93 -9.59
N ALA A 365 23.77 -22.27 -10.75
CA ALA A 365 22.59 -21.63 -11.30
C ALA A 365 21.31 -22.14 -10.60
N ASP A 366 20.72 -21.37 -9.70
CA ASP A 366 19.48 -21.74 -9.02
C ASP A 366 18.23 -20.96 -9.50
N PRO A 367 17.34 -21.59 -10.31
CA PRO A 367 16.13 -20.94 -10.81
C PRO A 367 15.04 -20.77 -9.74
N SER A 368 15.13 -21.49 -8.60
CA SER A 368 14.11 -21.46 -7.55
C SER A 368 13.87 -20.05 -6.98
N SER A 369 14.94 -19.26 -6.88
CA SER A 369 14.90 -17.85 -6.45
C SER A 369 14.05 -16.97 -7.37
N HIS A 370 14.16 -17.15 -8.69
CA HIS A 370 13.42 -16.39 -9.68
C HIS A 370 11.96 -16.84 -9.74
N VAL A 371 11.67 -18.12 -9.53
CA VAL A 371 10.29 -18.63 -9.37
C VAL A 371 9.60 -17.93 -8.19
N ALA A 372 10.28 -17.85 -7.04
CA ALA A 372 9.76 -17.17 -5.87
C ALA A 372 9.55 -15.66 -6.11
N GLU A 373 10.46 -14.99 -6.82
CA GLU A 373 10.29 -13.58 -7.19
C GLU A 373 9.11 -13.38 -8.17
N LEU A 374 8.93 -14.26 -9.14
CA LEU A 374 7.85 -14.20 -10.12
C LEU A 374 6.48 -14.24 -9.43
N GLU A 375 6.29 -15.11 -8.44
CA GLU A 375 5.04 -15.16 -7.66
C GLU A 375 4.70 -13.83 -6.99
N LEU A 376 5.72 -13.17 -6.42
CA LEU A 376 5.55 -11.87 -5.79
C LEU A 376 5.18 -10.80 -6.81
N LEU A 377 5.79 -10.83 -7.99
CA LEU A 377 5.48 -9.91 -9.09
C LEU A 377 4.06 -10.16 -9.63
N LEU A 378 3.63 -11.41 -9.79
CA LEU A 378 2.26 -11.75 -10.20
C LEU A 378 1.23 -11.28 -9.18
N ALA A 379 1.51 -11.45 -7.88
CA ALA A 379 0.67 -10.89 -6.83
C ALA A 379 0.54 -9.36 -6.96
N ARG A 380 1.62 -8.64 -7.31
CA ARG A 380 1.58 -7.20 -7.57
C ARG A 380 0.80 -6.83 -8.83
N VAL A 381 0.96 -7.58 -9.92
CA VAL A 381 0.17 -7.39 -11.15
C VAL A 381 -1.32 -7.55 -10.85
N ARG A 382 -1.71 -8.63 -10.16
CA ARG A 382 -3.10 -8.88 -9.74
C ARG A 382 -3.67 -7.74 -8.89
N LEU A 383 -2.89 -7.24 -7.91
CA LEU A 383 -3.29 -6.09 -7.10
C LEU A 383 -3.49 -4.82 -7.96
N SER A 384 -2.61 -4.57 -8.93
CA SER A 384 -2.72 -3.40 -9.82
C SER A 384 -3.91 -3.48 -10.78
N LEU A 385 -4.27 -4.70 -11.21
CA LEU A 385 -5.40 -4.96 -12.12
C LEU A 385 -6.74 -5.13 -11.39
N ALA A 386 -6.73 -5.38 -10.08
CA ALA A 386 -7.93 -5.61 -9.27
C ALA A 386 -9.04 -4.54 -9.45
N PRO A 387 -8.73 -3.22 -9.54
CA PRO A 387 -9.75 -2.21 -9.80
C PRO A 387 -10.45 -2.39 -11.17
N LEU A 388 -9.74 -2.85 -12.20
CA LEU A 388 -10.28 -3.11 -13.53
C LEU A 388 -11.12 -4.39 -13.58
N LEU A 389 -10.78 -5.37 -12.73
CA LEU A 389 -11.49 -6.64 -12.61
C LEU A 389 -12.74 -6.55 -11.72
N HIS A 390 -13.01 -5.39 -11.13
CA HIS A 390 -14.16 -5.19 -10.26
C HIS A 390 -15.46 -5.43 -11.03
N PRO A 391 -16.44 -6.18 -10.46
CA PRO A 391 -17.69 -6.53 -11.16
C PRO A 391 -18.50 -5.31 -11.65
N LEU A 392 -18.37 -4.18 -10.95
CA LEU A 392 -19.04 -2.92 -11.28
C LEU A 392 -18.27 -2.05 -12.29
N ASN A 393 -17.15 -2.52 -12.84
CA ASN A 393 -16.41 -1.76 -13.85
C ASN A 393 -17.22 -1.72 -15.16
N PRO A 394 -17.68 -0.54 -15.63
CA PRO A 394 -18.48 -0.44 -16.85
C PRO A 394 -17.69 -0.76 -18.12
N LEU A 395 -16.35 -0.74 -18.07
CA LEU A 395 -15.48 -0.92 -19.23
C LEU A 395 -15.15 -2.39 -19.49
N ARG A 396 -16.12 -3.15 -19.99
CA ARG A 396 -16.01 -4.61 -20.24
C ARG A 396 -14.79 -5.03 -21.07
N HIS A 397 -14.41 -4.23 -22.07
CA HIS A 397 -13.22 -4.49 -22.91
C HIS A 397 -11.92 -4.47 -22.10
N ARG A 398 -11.76 -3.49 -21.21
CA ARG A 398 -10.59 -3.42 -20.31
C ARG A 398 -10.54 -4.58 -19.33
N THR A 399 -11.71 -5.01 -18.85
CA THR A 399 -11.82 -6.19 -17.98
C THR A 399 -11.41 -7.47 -18.71
N ALA A 400 -11.85 -7.66 -19.96
CA ALA A 400 -11.47 -8.82 -20.78
C ALA A 400 -9.95 -8.84 -21.03
N ARG A 401 -9.36 -7.71 -21.42
CA ARG A 401 -7.92 -7.55 -21.59
C ARG A 401 -7.14 -7.87 -20.31
N ALA A 402 -7.58 -7.34 -19.16
CA ALA A 402 -6.94 -7.61 -17.87
C ALA A 402 -6.97 -9.11 -17.50
N ARG A 403 -8.07 -9.82 -17.81
CA ARG A 403 -8.15 -11.28 -17.62
C ARG A 403 -7.22 -12.04 -18.55
N GLN A 404 -7.15 -11.64 -19.82
CA GLN A 404 -6.24 -12.26 -20.79
C GLN A 404 -4.77 -12.11 -20.38
N VAL A 405 -4.37 -10.91 -19.97
CA VAL A 405 -3.01 -10.66 -19.45
C VAL A 405 -2.70 -11.55 -18.24
N LEU A 406 -3.63 -11.66 -17.28
CA LEU A 406 -3.43 -12.52 -16.11
C LEU A 406 -3.32 -14.00 -16.50
N ALA A 407 -4.18 -14.48 -17.41
CA ALA A 407 -4.11 -15.86 -17.89
C ALA A 407 -2.75 -16.17 -18.53
N CYS A 408 -2.29 -15.34 -19.48
CA CYS A 408 -0.98 -15.54 -20.13
C CYS A 408 0.19 -15.49 -19.12
N LEU A 409 0.13 -14.61 -18.13
CA LEU A 409 1.15 -14.54 -17.08
C LEU A 409 1.11 -15.74 -16.13
N ASP A 410 -0.08 -16.24 -15.79
CA ASP A 410 -0.27 -17.46 -15.00
C ASP A 410 0.25 -18.69 -15.74
N ASP A 411 0.02 -18.77 -17.06
CA ASP A 411 0.57 -19.81 -17.93
C ASP A 411 2.10 -19.73 -17.98
N CYS A 412 2.67 -18.53 -18.19
CA CYS A 412 4.13 -18.34 -18.12
C CYS A 412 4.70 -18.85 -16.79
N ALA A 413 4.04 -18.54 -15.67
CA ALA A 413 4.47 -18.98 -14.35
C ALA A 413 4.41 -20.50 -14.19
N ALA A 414 3.36 -21.15 -14.71
CA ALA A 414 3.24 -22.60 -14.72
C ALA A 414 4.38 -23.25 -15.52
N GLN A 415 4.69 -22.72 -16.71
CA GLN A 415 5.77 -23.25 -17.54
C GLN A 415 7.16 -23.03 -16.94
N VAL A 416 7.41 -21.87 -16.33
CA VAL A 416 8.68 -21.59 -15.64
C VAL A 416 8.87 -22.51 -14.43
N ARG A 417 7.82 -22.76 -13.64
CA ARG A 417 7.88 -23.70 -12.50
C ARG A 417 8.24 -25.11 -12.97
N GLY A 418 7.54 -25.61 -13.99
CA GLY A 418 7.84 -26.92 -14.57
C GLY A 418 9.27 -27.00 -15.13
N LEU A 419 9.73 -25.95 -15.82
CA LEU A 419 11.11 -25.89 -16.32
C LEU A 419 12.15 -25.89 -15.18
N ALA A 420 11.89 -25.18 -14.09
CA ALA A 420 12.77 -25.14 -12.92
C ALA A 420 12.81 -26.49 -12.17
N GLU A 421 11.69 -27.19 -12.08
CA GLU A 421 11.60 -28.55 -11.52
C GLU A 421 12.42 -29.54 -12.35
N VAL A 422 12.31 -29.49 -13.69
CA VAL A 422 13.10 -30.33 -14.59
C VAL A 422 14.60 -29.98 -14.50
N ALA A 423 14.95 -28.70 -14.41
CA ALA A 423 16.34 -28.26 -14.26
C ALA A 423 16.96 -28.63 -12.90
N ALA A 424 16.15 -28.91 -11.88
CA ALA A 424 16.63 -29.37 -10.58
C ALA A 424 17.04 -30.86 -10.57
N ASP A 425 16.63 -31.64 -11.57
CA ASP A 425 16.99 -33.05 -11.71
C ASP A 425 18.44 -33.21 -12.23
N PRO A 426 19.36 -33.82 -11.44
CA PRO A 426 20.77 -33.98 -11.82
C PRO A 426 21.03 -34.78 -13.10
N ALA A 427 20.06 -35.56 -13.57
CA ALA A 427 20.17 -36.35 -14.80
C ALA A 427 19.87 -35.55 -16.08
N ALA A 428 19.20 -34.38 -15.97
CA ALA A 428 18.76 -33.59 -17.11
C ALA A 428 19.94 -32.77 -17.68
N SER A 429 20.61 -33.33 -18.69
CA SER A 429 21.93 -32.86 -19.14
C SER A 429 22.02 -32.69 -20.66
N HIS A 430 22.54 -31.51 -21.07
CA HIS A 430 23.27 -31.19 -22.31
C HIS A 430 22.61 -31.53 -23.67
N ASP A 431 21.43 -30.96 -23.94
CA ASP A 431 20.86 -30.90 -25.30
C ASP A 431 21.02 -29.47 -25.90
N THR A 432 21.69 -29.36 -27.04
CA THR A 432 21.85 -28.10 -27.79
C THR A 432 20.52 -27.48 -28.22
N ARG A 433 19.46 -28.30 -28.35
CA ARG A 433 18.10 -27.85 -28.66
C ARG A 433 17.51 -26.99 -27.54
N LEU A 434 17.89 -27.22 -26.29
CA LEU A 434 17.45 -26.42 -25.13
C LEU A 434 18.00 -25.01 -25.21
N THR A 435 19.28 -24.86 -25.59
CA THR A 435 19.91 -23.54 -25.77
C THR A 435 19.20 -22.74 -26.88
N ALA A 436 18.92 -23.38 -28.02
CA ALA A 436 18.18 -22.74 -29.11
C ALA A 436 16.75 -22.34 -28.70
N ALA A 437 16.06 -23.17 -27.91
CA ALA A 437 14.73 -22.87 -27.40
C ALA A 437 14.73 -21.71 -26.39
N CYS A 438 15.75 -21.61 -25.54
CA CYS A 438 15.91 -20.47 -24.63
C CYS A 438 16.17 -19.15 -25.38
N GLN A 439 16.97 -19.18 -26.44
CA GLN A 439 17.21 -18.01 -27.30
C GLN A 439 15.92 -17.52 -27.98
N ARG A 440 15.02 -18.43 -28.39
CA ARG A 440 13.69 -18.04 -28.93
C ARG A 440 12.86 -17.31 -27.88
N VAL A 441 12.80 -17.84 -26.67
CA VAL A 441 12.12 -17.17 -25.54
C VAL A 441 12.70 -15.77 -25.29
N GLU A 442 14.03 -15.64 -25.26
CA GLU A 442 14.69 -14.35 -25.07
C GLU A 442 14.36 -13.35 -26.20
N ALA A 443 14.32 -13.83 -27.45
CA ALA A 443 13.93 -13.02 -28.60
C ALA A 443 12.47 -12.53 -28.50
N VAL A 444 11.54 -13.41 -28.09
CA VAL A 444 10.13 -13.03 -27.89
C VAL A 444 10.01 -11.99 -26.77
N VAL A 445 10.71 -12.15 -25.66
CA VAL A 445 10.74 -11.15 -24.57
C VAL A 445 11.33 -9.82 -25.03
N GLY A 446 12.43 -9.86 -25.80
CA GLY A 446 13.09 -8.67 -26.32
C GLY A 446 12.21 -7.85 -27.27
N THR A 447 11.41 -8.53 -28.10
CA THR A 447 10.48 -7.86 -29.03
C THR A 447 9.20 -7.38 -28.33
N LEU A 448 8.78 -7.99 -27.22
CA LEU A 448 7.50 -7.70 -26.54
C LEU A 448 7.33 -6.22 -26.15
N PHE A 449 8.42 -5.55 -25.77
CA PHE A 449 8.44 -4.15 -25.35
C PHE A 449 9.20 -3.21 -26.29
N ALA A 450 9.68 -3.69 -27.44
CA ALA A 450 10.36 -2.87 -28.44
C ALA A 450 9.34 -2.11 -29.31
N PRO A 451 9.44 -0.76 -29.45
CA PRO A 451 8.54 0.00 -30.32
C PRO A 451 8.79 -0.34 -31.79
N GLY A 452 7.74 -0.78 -32.51
CA GLY A 452 7.78 -0.97 -33.97
C GLY A 452 8.30 -2.32 -34.46
N ALA A 453 8.50 -3.32 -33.59
CA ALA A 453 8.86 -4.67 -34.01
C ALA A 453 7.63 -5.40 -34.58
N GLU A 454 7.53 -5.45 -35.92
CA GLU A 454 6.71 -6.46 -36.59
C GLU A 454 7.12 -7.86 -36.11
N PRO A 455 6.16 -8.78 -35.92
CA PRO A 455 6.50 -10.16 -35.58
C PRO A 455 7.31 -10.75 -36.74
N GLY A 456 8.63 -10.78 -36.60
CA GLY A 456 9.51 -11.42 -37.55
C GLY A 456 9.09 -12.87 -37.74
N ALA A 457 8.79 -13.24 -38.97
CA ALA A 457 8.49 -14.61 -39.34
C ALA A 457 9.57 -15.54 -38.77
N ALA A 458 9.14 -16.53 -37.99
CA ALA A 458 10.03 -17.50 -37.38
C ALA A 458 10.84 -18.22 -38.47
N PRO A 459 12.18 -18.33 -38.35
CA PRO A 459 12.93 -19.27 -39.16
C PRO A 459 12.48 -20.68 -38.77
N SER A 460 11.81 -21.36 -39.69
CA SER A 460 11.52 -22.80 -39.60
C SER A 460 12.83 -23.57 -39.73
N ALA A 461 13.54 -23.73 -38.62
CA ALA A 461 14.69 -24.62 -38.56
C ALA A 461 14.20 -26.07 -38.64
N SER A 462 14.55 -26.72 -39.74
CA SER A 462 14.35 -28.14 -40.02
C SER A 462 14.76 -29.02 -38.84
N LEU A 463 13.84 -29.90 -38.43
CA LEU A 463 14.05 -30.98 -37.47
C LEU A 463 15.14 -31.93 -38.01
N ASN A 464 16.40 -31.71 -37.61
CA ASN A 464 17.45 -32.70 -37.83
C ASN A 464 17.36 -33.79 -36.75
N GLU A 465 17.13 -35.01 -37.22
CA GLU A 465 17.01 -36.26 -36.48
C GLU A 465 18.36 -36.76 -35.93
N GLY A 466 18.33 -37.24 -34.67
CA GLY A 466 19.36 -38.12 -34.05
C GLY A 466 20.32 -37.47 -33.02
N PRO A 467 20.84 -38.23 -32.03
CA PRO A 467 20.13 -39.12 -31.10
C PRO A 467 20.37 -38.73 -29.62
N HIS A 468 19.41 -39.12 -28.76
CA HIS A 468 19.39 -39.25 -27.28
C HIS A 468 18.12 -38.62 -26.68
N HIS A 469 17.03 -39.39 -26.70
CA HIS A 469 15.75 -39.07 -26.04
C HIS A 469 15.89 -39.19 -24.52
N HIS A 470 16.45 -38.18 -23.86
CA HIS A 470 16.33 -38.12 -22.40
C HIS A 470 14.95 -37.52 -22.05
N PRO A 471 14.09 -38.22 -21.28
CA PRO A 471 12.76 -37.72 -20.92
C PRO A 471 12.74 -36.32 -20.28
N GLY A 472 13.84 -35.92 -19.62
CA GLY A 472 14.00 -34.58 -19.04
C GLY A 472 14.14 -33.48 -20.11
N ALA A 473 14.89 -33.72 -21.18
CA ALA A 473 15.07 -32.75 -22.26
C ALA A 473 13.76 -32.50 -23.02
N GLU A 474 12.97 -33.54 -23.28
CA GLU A 474 11.67 -33.42 -23.93
C GLU A 474 10.65 -32.63 -23.08
N ARG A 475 10.62 -32.88 -21.76
CA ARG A 475 9.79 -32.08 -20.84
C ARG A 475 10.23 -30.62 -20.78
N ALA A 476 11.53 -30.36 -20.71
CA ALA A 476 12.05 -29.00 -20.72
C ALA A 476 11.75 -28.26 -22.04
N LEU A 477 11.84 -28.93 -23.19
CA LEU A 477 11.44 -28.39 -24.49
C LEU A 477 9.93 -28.09 -24.55
N ALA A 478 9.08 -28.97 -24.02
CA ALA A 478 7.64 -28.73 -23.93
C ALA A 478 7.33 -27.48 -23.10
N HIS A 479 8.00 -27.30 -21.95
CA HIS A 479 7.85 -26.10 -21.13
C HIS A 479 8.33 -24.83 -21.86
N LEU A 480 9.46 -24.88 -22.57
CA LEU A 480 9.96 -23.74 -23.35
C LEU A 480 9.01 -23.37 -24.50
N HIS A 481 8.42 -24.36 -25.18
CA HIS A 481 7.47 -24.11 -26.27
C HIS A 481 6.14 -23.56 -25.76
N GLY A 482 5.66 -24.06 -24.61
CA GLY A 482 4.51 -23.49 -23.91
C GLY A 482 4.74 -22.05 -23.48
N LEU A 483 5.96 -21.72 -23.05
CA LEU A 483 6.36 -20.39 -22.62
C LEU A 483 6.47 -19.42 -23.81
N GLU A 484 7.05 -19.85 -24.93
CA GLU A 484 7.06 -19.12 -26.21
C GLU A 484 5.62 -18.79 -26.67
N SER A 485 4.71 -19.77 -26.60
CA SER A 485 3.30 -19.60 -26.96
C SER A 485 2.58 -18.60 -26.04
N ALA A 486 2.77 -18.72 -24.73
CA ALA A 486 2.15 -17.83 -23.74
C ALA A 486 2.66 -16.38 -23.86
N LEU A 487 3.96 -16.19 -24.09
CA LEU A 487 4.56 -14.86 -24.31
C LEU A 487 4.09 -14.23 -25.63
N THR A 488 3.94 -15.03 -26.69
CA THR A 488 3.42 -14.55 -27.97
C THR A 488 1.95 -14.13 -27.84
N ALA A 489 1.14 -14.91 -27.12
CA ALA A 489 -0.25 -14.56 -26.80
C ALA A 489 -0.36 -13.30 -25.93
N LEU A 490 0.66 -13.02 -25.09
CA LEU A 490 0.75 -11.81 -24.27
C LEU A 490 1.07 -10.55 -25.10
N ALA A 491 1.72 -10.68 -26.26
CA ALA A 491 2.14 -9.53 -27.07
C ALA A 491 0.94 -8.68 -27.56
N GLN A 492 -0.15 -9.32 -27.97
CA GLN A 492 -1.37 -8.63 -28.45
C GLN A 492 -2.04 -7.77 -27.36
N PRO A 493 -2.36 -8.28 -26.15
CA PRO A 493 -2.94 -7.48 -25.09
C PRO A 493 -1.94 -6.51 -24.44
N VAL A 494 -0.62 -6.67 -24.59
CA VAL A 494 0.35 -5.67 -24.10
C VAL A 494 0.52 -4.52 -25.10
N ARG A 495 0.66 -4.81 -26.40
CA ARG A 495 0.90 -3.80 -27.45
C ARG A 495 -0.35 -3.03 -27.89
N SER A 496 -1.55 -3.57 -27.67
CA SER A 496 -2.80 -2.87 -28.02
C SER A 496 -2.95 -1.54 -27.25
N SER A 497 -3.21 -0.46 -27.99
CA SER A 497 -3.43 0.87 -27.39
C SER A 497 -4.55 0.82 -26.35
N PRO A 498 -4.44 1.53 -25.19
CA PRO A 498 -5.46 1.57 -24.14
C PRO A 498 -6.86 2.05 -24.58
N ARG A 499 -6.95 2.57 -25.81
CA ARG A 499 -8.16 3.09 -26.46
C ARG A 499 -8.61 2.27 -27.67
N ALA A 500 -7.84 1.29 -28.12
CA ALA A 500 -8.21 0.52 -29.31
C ALA A 500 -9.27 -0.54 -28.97
N PRO A 501 -10.47 -0.51 -29.56
CA PRO A 501 -11.33 -1.69 -29.58
C PRO A 501 -10.60 -2.81 -30.33
N PHE A 502 -10.76 -4.05 -29.86
CA PHE A 502 -10.31 -5.19 -30.65
C PHE A 502 -11.23 -5.27 -31.86
N ALA A 503 -10.65 -5.28 -33.06
CA ALA A 503 -11.37 -5.78 -34.23
C ALA A 503 -11.79 -7.21 -33.91
N ALA A 504 -13.09 -7.48 -34.01
CA ALA A 504 -13.61 -8.84 -33.89
C ALA A 504 -13.05 -9.64 -35.07
N SER A 505 -12.18 -10.60 -34.77
CA SER A 505 -11.78 -11.67 -35.68
C SER A 505 -12.39 -12.96 -35.17
#